data_AF-A0A7C1CDB1-F1
#
_entry.id   AF-A0A7C1CDB1-F1
#
_cell.length_a   1.000
_cell.length_b   1.000
_cell.length_c   1.000
_cell.angle_alpha   90.00
_cell.angle_beta   90.00
_cell.angle_gamma   90.00
#
_symmetry.space_group_name_H-M   'P 1'
#
loop_
_entity.id
_entity.type
_entity.pdbx_description
1 polymer ?
#
loop_
_entity_poly.entity_id
_entity_poly.type
_entity_poly.pdbx_seq_one_letter_code
_entity_poly.pdbx_strand_id
1 'polypeptide(L)'
;VMVAIARGGWVVGRILSDLLGIREVYAVTVKFYRDVAKPGDKPTLLQELSVDLASRQILVVDDIVDTGETLKETLRHILDKKPRELKTAALYVKSWSPIKPDFYVREYSSWVVFPYEIRETLKNASLTQGLLSELKKAGLTEEILRDILGQ
;
A
#
# COMPACT_ATOMS: atom_id res chain seq x y z
N VAL A 1 14.38 3.56 11.38
CA VAL A 1 14.20 2.51 10.34
C VAL A 1 12.87 2.73 9.64
N MET A 2 12.80 2.43 8.35
CA MET A 2 11.55 2.45 7.60
C MET A 2 11.11 1.02 7.24
N VAL A 3 9.80 0.76 7.31
CA VAL A 3 9.19 -0.49 6.85
C VAL A 3 8.13 -0.13 5.81
N ALA A 4 8.37 -0.50 4.56
CA ALA A 4 7.42 -0.32 3.47
C ALA A 4 6.48 -1.51 3.35
N ILE A 5 5.17 -1.26 3.33
CA ILE A 5 4.17 -2.28 3.04
C ILE A 5 4.17 -2.55 1.53
N ALA A 6 4.53 -3.76 1.14
CA ALA A 6 4.61 -4.17 -0.26
C ALA A 6 3.20 -4.40 -0.84
N ARG A 7 2.94 -4.04 -2.10
CA ARG A 7 3.86 -3.44 -3.09
C ARG A 7 3.74 -1.92 -3.18
N GLY A 8 2.56 -1.35 -2.87
CA GLY A 8 2.26 0.07 -3.03
C GLY A 8 3.19 0.97 -2.22
N GLY A 9 3.34 0.66 -0.93
CA GLY A 9 4.27 1.33 -0.04
C GLY A 9 5.75 1.27 -0.44
N TRP A 10 6.18 0.43 -1.39
CA TRP A 10 7.57 0.45 -1.88
C TRP A 10 7.93 1.77 -2.56
N VAL A 11 7.03 2.30 -3.39
CA VAL A 11 7.30 3.54 -4.13
C VAL A 11 7.34 4.72 -3.15
N VAL A 12 6.36 4.77 -2.25
CA VAL A 12 6.27 5.79 -1.20
C VAL A 12 7.48 5.72 -0.26
N GLY A 13 7.82 4.51 0.19
CA GLY A 13 8.97 4.29 1.06
C GLY A 13 10.30 4.63 0.40
N ARG A 14 10.47 4.35 -0.90
CA ARG A 14 11.67 4.79 -1.62
C ARG A 14 11.78 6.31 -1.66
N ILE A 15 10.70 7.03 -1.93
CA ILE A 15 10.71 8.50 -1.96
C ILE A 15 11.00 9.06 -0.56
N LEU A 16 10.27 8.61 0.47
CA LEU A 16 10.43 9.12 1.82
C LEU A 16 11.79 8.79 2.44
N SER A 17 12.36 7.61 2.14
CA SER A 17 13.70 7.25 2.62
C SER A 17 14.78 8.19 2.08
N ASP A 18 14.63 8.66 0.85
CA ASP A 18 15.50 9.68 0.25
C ASP A 18 15.38 11.01 1.00
N LEU A 19 14.15 11.52 1.09
CA LEU A 19 13.86 12.84 1.64
C LEU A 19 14.20 12.96 3.13
N LEU A 20 14.04 11.87 3.88
CA LEU A 20 14.31 11.82 5.31
C LEU A 20 15.71 11.29 5.66
N GLY A 21 16.52 10.92 4.65
CA GLY A 21 17.86 10.36 4.86
C GLY A 21 17.88 9.00 5.57
N ILE A 22 16.79 8.22 5.50
CA ILE A 22 16.66 6.92 6.16
C ILE A 22 17.22 5.83 5.24
N ARG A 23 18.41 5.31 5.55
CA ARG A 23 19.07 4.27 4.74
C ARG A 23 18.60 2.84 5.02
N GLU A 24 18.14 2.59 6.25
CA GLU A 24 17.64 1.26 6.64
C GLU A 24 16.14 1.16 6.32
N VAL A 25 15.86 0.57 5.16
CA VAL A 25 14.51 0.32 4.64
C VAL A 25 14.29 -1.18 4.50
N TYR A 26 13.22 -1.68 5.12
CA TYR A 26 12.75 -3.05 4.99
C TYR A 26 11.38 -3.07 4.33
N ALA A 27 10.94 -4.25 3.90
CA ALA A 27 9.61 -4.44 3.36
C ALA A 27 8.89 -5.62 4.01
N VAL A 28 7.58 -5.50 4.14
CA VAL A 28 6.67 -6.54 4.60
C VAL A 28 5.60 -6.75 3.53
N THR A 29 5.20 -8.00 3.29
CA THR A 29 4.11 -8.28 2.33
C THR A 29 2.92 -8.86 3.08
N VAL A 30 1.76 -8.22 2.96
CA VAL A 30 0.48 -8.73 3.47
C VAL A 30 -0.38 -9.15 2.29
N LYS A 31 -0.98 -10.34 2.35
CA LYS A 31 -1.98 -10.82 1.40
C LYS A 31 -3.29 -11.09 2.10
N PHE A 32 -4.38 -10.72 1.44
CA PHE A 32 -5.72 -11.11 1.84
C PHE A 32 -6.00 -12.52 1.34
N TYR A 33 -6.14 -13.48 2.26
CA TYR A 33 -6.51 -14.84 1.91
C TYR A 33 -8.04 -14.96 1.84
N ARG A 34 -8.53 -15.43 0.69
CA ARG A 34 -9.93 -15.83 0.50
C ARG A 34 -10.06 -17.30 0.86
N ASP A 35 -10.58 -17.57 2.04
CA ASP A 35 -10.94 -18.93 2.41
C ASP A 35 -12.30 -19.24 1.79
N VAL A 36 -12.33 -20.13 0.79
CA VAL A 36 -13.55 -20.44 0.00
C VAL A 36 -14.71 -20.92 0.90
N ALA A 37 -14.39 -21.44 2.09
CA ALA A 37 -15.34 -21.93 3.08
C ALA A 37 -15.81 -20.89 4.11
N LYS A 38 -15.24 -19.68 4.18
CA LYS A 38 -15.59 -18.67 5.18
C LYS A 38 -15.70 -17.26 4.57
N PRO A 39 -16.79 -16.52 4.83
CA PRO A 39 -16.89 -15.14 4.39
C PRO A 39 -15.82 -14.28 5.09
N GLY A 40 -14.98 -13.60 4.30
CA GLY A 40 -14.07 -12.57 4.78
C GLY A 40 -12.62 -12.78 4.32
N ASP A 41 -12.08 -11.75 3.68
CA ASP A 41 -10.67 -11.63 3.32
C ASP A 41 -9.87 -11.34 4.60
N LYS A 42 -9.17 -12.34 5.17
CA LYS A 42 -8.28 -12.10 6.32
C LYS A 42 -6.89 -11.69 5.83
N PRO A 43 -6.30 -10.58 6.31
CA PRO A 43 -4.92 -10.26 6.02
C PRO A 43 -4.01 -11.32 6.67
N THR A 44 -3.03 -11.78 5.91
CA THR A 44 -2.01 -12.74 6.35
C THR A 44 -0.65 -12.23 5.88
N LEU A 45 0.36 -12.34 6.74
CA LEU A 45 1.72 -12.01 6.36
C LEU A 45 2.23 -13.07 5.39
N LEU A 46 2.52 -12.65 4.16
CA LEU A 46 3.17 -13.51 3.17
C LEU A 46 4.68 -13.54 3.40
N GLN A 47 5.25 -12.39 3.77
CA GLN A 47 6.66 -12.25 4.06
C GLN A 47 6.82 -11.45 5.34
N GLU A 48 7.31 -12.14 6.37
CA GLU A 48 7.64 -11.54 7.65
C GLU A 48 8.96 -10.78 7.61
N LEU A 49 9.06 -9.75 8.44
CA LEU A 49 10.34 -9.10 8.76
C LEU A 49 11.20 -10.05 9.60
N SER A 50 12.32 -10.52 9.04
CA SER A 50 13.33 -11.33 9.74
C SER A 50 14.36 -10.51 10.52
N VAL A 51 14.28 -9.19 10.44
CA VAL A 51 15.22 -8.26 11.06
C VAL A 51 14.86 -7.96 12.51
N ASP A 52 15.88 -7.69 13.32
CA ASP A 52 15.69 -7.23 14.69
C ASP A 52 15.27 -5.76 14.70
N LEU A 53 14.10 -5.53 15.27
CA LEU A 53 13.44 -4.23 15.39
C LEU A 53 13.36 -3.75 16.84
N ALA A 54 13.88 -4.53 17.80
CA ALA A 54 13.82 -4.22 19.22
C ALA A 54 14.48 -2.88 19.52
N SER A 55 13.82 -2.07 20.34
CA SER A 55 14.29 -0.75 20.78
C SER A 55 14.57 0.26 19.64
N ARG A 56 14.13 -0.01 18.40
CA ARG A 56 14.28 0.92 17.26
C ARG A 56 13.08 1.85 17.14
N GLN A 57 13.29 3.03 16.54
CA GLN A 57 12.22 3.90 16.05
C GLN A 57 11.87 3.51 14.61
N ILE A 58 10.58 3.25 14.38
CA ILE A 58 10.10 2.65 13.13
C ILE A 58 9.03 3.54 12.52
N LEU A 59 9.19 3.83 11.23
CA LEU A 59 8.16 4.43 10.39
C LEU A 59 7.65 3.39 9.39
N VAL A 60 6.41 2.95 9.57
CA VAL A 60 5.71 2.10 8.60
C VAL A 60 5.09 2.98 7.54
N VAL A 61 5.30 2.64 6.27
CA VAL A 61 4.81 3.44 5.14
C VAL A 61 3.97 2.58 4.19
N ASP A 62 2.83 3.12 3.77
CA ASP A 62 1.98 2.58 2.73
C ASP A 62 1.56 3.68 1.75
N ASP A 63 0.93 3.34 0.64
CA ASP A 63 0.38 4.35 -0.27
C ASP A 63 -1.06 4.75 0.07
N ILE A 64 -1.91 3.79 0.39
CA ILE A 64 -3.29 4.05 0.79
C ILE A 64 -3.78 3.13 1.90
N VAL A 65 -4.43 3.72 2.91
CA VAL A 65 -5.16 2.96 3.93
C VAL A 65 -6.64 2.91 3.58
N ASP A 66 -7.10 1.75 3.12
CA ASP A 66 -8.51 1.50 2.79
C ASP A 66 -9.29 0.99 4.00
N THR A 67 -9.49 -0.32 4.14
CA THR A 67 -10.16 -0.92 5.31
C THR A 67 -9.30 -0.87 6.57
N GLY A 68 -8.00 -0.64 6.41
CA GLY A 68 -7.03 -0.62 7.51
C GLY A 68 -6.52 -1.98 7.95
N GLU A 69 -7.05 -3.08 7.40
CA GLU A 69 -6.70 -4.44 7.82
C GLU A 69 -5.22 -4.78 7.55
N THR A 70 -4.67 -4.36 6.40
CA THR A 70 -3.24 -4.48 6.09
C THR A 70 -2.35 -3.78 7.12
N LEU A 71 -2.71 -2.55 7.48
CA LEU A 71 -1.96 -1.75 8.45
C LEU A 71 -2.03 -2.40 9.83
N LYS A 72 -3.20 -2.83 10.28
CA LYS A 72 -3.38 -3.52 11.58
C LYS A 72 -2.50 -4.77 11.69
N GLU A 73 -2.52 -5.63 10.67
CA GLU A 73 -1.72 -6.86 10.68
C GLU A 73 -0.21 -6.56 10.69
N THR A 74 0.21 -5.57 9.91
CA THR A 74 1.61 -5.10 9.89
C THR A 74 2.04 -4.56 11.26
N LEU A 75 1.21 -3.75 11.90
CA LEU A 75 1.50 -3.18 13.22
C LEU A 75 1.59 -4.28 14.28
N ARG A 76 0.70 -5.27 14.26
CA ARG A 76 0.77 -6.43 15.15
C ARG A 76 2.13 -7.13 15.03
N HIS A 77 2.54 -7.47 13.80
CA HIS A 77 3.82 -8.11 13.52
C HIS A 77 5.04 -7.33 14.06
N ILE A 78 5.00 -6.00 13.92
CA ILE A 78 6.11 -5.15 14.35
C ILE A 78 6.10 -4.96 15.86
N LEU A 79 4.93 -4.82 16.49
CA LEU A 79 4.81 -4.67 17.95
C LEU A 79 5.34 -5.89 18.69
N ASP A 80 5.16 -7.10 18.15
CA ASP A 80 5.72 -8.34 18.72
C ASP A 80 7.26 -8.32 18.79
N LYS A 81 7.91 -7.48 17.98
CA LYS A 81 9.37 -7.25 17.98
C LYS A 81 9.82 -6.14 18.94
N LYS A 82 8.91 -5.56 19.74
CA LYS A 82 9.18 -4.60 20.82
C LYS A 82 9.97 -3.35 20.37
N PRO A 83 9.48 -2.58 19.39
CA PRO A 83 10.12 -1.33 18.99
C PRO A 83 10.08 -0.30 20.12
N ARG A 84 11.03 0.66 20.11
CA ARG A 84 11.01 1.80 21.02
C ARG A 84 9.90 2.78 20.66
N GLU A 85 9.69 2.98 19.36
CA GLU A 85 8.64 3.84 18.83
C GLU A 85 8.14 3.28 17.50
N LEU A 86 6.84 3.37 17.29
CA LEU A 86 6.19 2.93 16.06
C LEU A 86 5.25 4.04 15.57
N LYS A 87 5.53 4.54 14.36
CA LYS A 87 4.74 5.53 13.65
C LYS A 87 4.35 5.01 12.27
N THR A 88 3.29 5.58 11.73
CA THR A 88 2.70 5.17 10.45
C THR A 88 2.51 6.36 9.53
N ALA A 89 2.77 6.18 8.24
CA ALA A 89 2.48 7.17 7.22
C ALA A 89 1.83 6.54 5.98
N ALA A 90 0.87 7.25 5.40
CA ALA A 90 0.34 6.91 4.09
C ALA A 90 0.14 8.16 3.24
N LEU A 91 0.09 8.03 1.91
CA LEU A 91 -0.31 9.19 1.09
C LEU A 91 -1.79 9.48 1.32
N TYR A 92 -2.62 8.45 1.20
CA TYR A 92 -4.07 8.60 1.26
C TYR A 92 -4.72 7.69 2.29
N VAL A 93 -5.88 8.12 2.77
CA VAL A 93 -6.72 7.33 3.66
C VAL A 93 -8.15 7.37 3.15
N LYS A 94 -8.84 6.24 3.16
CA LYS A 94 -10.26 6.25 2.82
C LYS A 94 -11.06 6.88 3.95
N SER A 95 -12.08 7.66 3.61
CA SER A 95 -12.91 8.34 4.61
C SER A 95 -13.62 7.37 5.56
N TRP A 96 -13.93 6.16 5.09
CA TRP A 96 -14.53 5.08 5.88
C TRP A 96 -13.50 4.25 6.67
N SER A 97 -12.20 4.52 6.54
CA SER A 97 -11.20 3.72 7.24
C SER A 97 -11.33 3.90 8.76
N PRO A 98 -11.47 2.82 9.55
CA PRO A 98 -11.60 2.92 11.00
C PRO A 98 -10.27 3.22 11.70
N ILE A 99 -9.14 3.11 10.99
CA ILE A 99 -7.80 3.41 11.49
C ILE A 99 -7.18 4.48 10.60
N LYS A 100 -6.55 5.47 11.23
CA LYS A 100 -5.82 6.53 10.53
C LYS A 100 -4.33 6.40 10.85
N PRO A 101 -3.43 6.49 9.85
CA PRO A 101 -2.01 6.63 10.11
C PRO A 101 -1.71 7.89 10.92
N ASP A 102 -0.57 7.90 11.61
CA ASP A 102 -0.07 9.09 12.31
C ASP A 102 0.14 10.28 11.35
N PHE A 103 0.57 9.98 10.12
CA PHE A 103 0.80 10.97 9.07
C PHE A 103 0.08 10.58 7.78
N TYR A 104 -0.72 11.48 7.21
CA TYR A 104 -1.28 11.27 5.87
C TYR A 104 -1.51 12.59 5.15
N VAL A 105 -1.49 12.56 3.80
CA VAL A 105 -1.61 13.78 2.99
C VAL A 105 -3.08 14.20 2.85
N ARG A 106 -3.97 13.25 2.55
CA ARG A 106 -5.38 13.56 2.30
C ARG A 106 -6.30 12.35 2.48
N GLU A 107 -7.56 12.63 2.84
CA GLU A 107 -8.64 11.63 2.79
C GLU A 107 -9.37 11.63 1.44
N TYR A 108 -9.77 10.45 0.98
CA TYR A 108 -10.58 10.26 -0.23
C TYR A 108 -11.73 9.28 0.00
N SER A 109 -12.87 9.52 -0.66
CA SER A 109 -13.97 8.55 -0.77
C SER A 109 -13.99 7.85 -2.14
N SER A 110 -13.30 8.38 -3.14
CA SER A 110 -13.27 7.82 -4.48
C SER A 110 -12.20 6.74 -4.63
N TRP A 111 -12.30 5.92 -5.68
CA TRP A 111 -11.21 5.05 -6.10
C TRP A 111 -9.98 5.88 -6.48
N VAL A 112 -8.80 5.45 -6.06
CA VAL A 112 -7.52 6.09 -6.40
C VAL A 112 -6.77 5.14 -7.31
N VAL A 113 -6.19 5.66 -8.39
CA VAL A 113 -5.32 4.89 -9.29
C VAL A 113 -3.94 5.49 -9.19
N PHE A 114 -3.00 4.72 -8.66
CA PHE A 114 -1.60 5.12 -8.61
C PHE A 114 -0.89 4.85 -9.95
N PRO A 115 0.15 5.65 -10.30
CA PRO A 115 0.90 5.44 -11.55
C PRO A 115 1.55 4.06 -11.68
N TYR A 116 1.83 3.38 -10.56
CA TYR A 116 2.55 2.11 -10.51
C TYR A 116 1.64 0.87 -10.41
N GLU A 117 0.31 1.03 -10.53
CA GLU A 117 -0.65 -0.09 -10.46
C GLU A 117 -1.60 -0.19 -11.68
N ILE A 118 -1.35 0.59 -12.74
CA ILE A 118 -2.23 0.74 -13.91
C ILE A 118 -2.70 -0.62 -14.46
N ARG A 119 -1.77 -1.56 -14.68
CA ARG A 119 -2.12 -2.91 -15.21
C ARG A 119 -3.10 -3.65 -14.32
N GLU A 120 -2.92 -3.58 -13.00
CA GLU A 120 -3.77 -4.26 -12.04
C GLU A 120 -5.14 -3.61 -11.98
N THR A 121 -5.19 -2.27 -11.97
CA THR A 121 -6.43 -1.52 -12.07
C THR A 121 -7.19 -1.89 -13.34
N LEU A 122 -6.53 -1.92 -14.50
CA LEU A 122 -7.18 -2.24 -15.78
C LEU A 122 -7.72 -3.68 -15.85
N LYS A 123 -7.10 -4.63 -15.16
CA LYS A 123 -7.58 -6.03 -15.10
C LYS A 123 -8.78 -6.22 -14.18
N ASN A 124 -8.81 -5.50 -13.06
CA ASN A 124 -9.81 -5.71 -12.00
C ASN A 124 -11.00 -4.75 -12.11
N ALA A 125 -10.80 -3.57 -12.68
CA ALA A 125 -11.88 -2.65 -12.96
C ALA A 125 -12.56 -3.07 -14.27
N SER A 126 -13.89 -3.18 -14.26
CA SER A 126 -14.65 -2.97 -15.49
C SER A 126 -14.23 -1.61 -16.04
N LEU A 127 -13.52 -1.59 -17.17
CA LEU A 127 -12.99 -0.37 -17.77
C LEU A 127 -14.13 0.60 -18.04
N THR A 128 -14.42 1.48 -17.07
CA THR A 128 -15.41 2.52 -17.28
C THR A 128 -14.85 3.46 -18.33
N GLN A 129 -15.71 3.96 -19.22
CA GLN A 129 -15.28 4.95 -20.22
C GLN A 129 -14.61 6.18 -19.56
N GLY A 130 -14.99 6.50 -18.32
CA GLY A 130 -14.35 7.54 -17.51
C GLY A 130 -12.88 7.24 -17.22
N LEU A 131 -12.55 6.05 -16.70
CA LEU A 131 -11.17 5.67 -16.40
C LEU A 131 -10.30 5.68 -17.66
N LEU A 132 -10.81 5.12 -18.77
CA LEU A 132 -10.10 5.13 -20.05
C LEU A 132 -9.83 6.55 -20.55
N SER A 133 -10.80 7.46 -20.41
CA SER A 133 -10.64 8.87 -20.78
C SER A 133 -9.53 9.55 -19.96
N GLU A 134 -9.51 9.33 -18.65
CA GLU A 134 -8.48 9.92 -17.77
C GLU A 134 -7.08 9.35 -18.06
N LEU A 135 -6.96 8.04 -18.32
CA LEU A 135 -5.68 7.44 -18.69
C LEU A 135 -5.16 7.98 -20.02
N LYS A 136 -6.03 8.21 -21.01
CA LYS A 136 -5.65 8.86 -22.27
C LYS A 136 -5.18 10.29 -22.07
N LYS A 137 -5.85 11.07 -21.22
CA LYS A 137 -5.42 12.43 -20.85
C LYS A 137 -4.06 12.43 -20.15
N ALA A 138 -3.76 11.38 -19.39
CA ALA A 138 -2.45 11.16 -18.77
C ALA A 138 -1.37 10.69 -19.77
N GLY A 139 -1.70 10.55 -21.06
CA GLY A 139 -0.75 10.21 -22.12
C GLY A 139 -0.67 8.72 -22.47
N LEU A 140 -1.54 7.86 -21.89
CA LEU A 140 -1.60 6.44 -22.26
C LEU A 140 -2.46 6.27 -23.53
N THR A 141 -1.81 5.98 -24.66
CA THR A 141 -2.50 5.71 -25.93
C THR A 141 -3.28 4.38 -25.89
N GLU A 142 -4.22 4.20 -26.81
CA GLU A 142 -4.94 2.93 -26.97
C GLU A 142 -4.00 1.74 -27.21
N GLU A 143 -2.92 1.95 -27.95
CA GLU A 143 -1.87 0.95 -28.19
C GLU A 143 -1.17 0.55 -26.88
N ILE A 144 -0.73 1.54 -26.08
CA ILE A 144 -0.11 1.28 -24.78
C ILE A 144 -1.07 0.54 -23.84
N LEU A 145 -2.35 0.91 -23.83
CA LEU A 145 -3.36 0.25 -22.99
C LEU A 145 -3.58 -1.21 -23.40
N ARG A 146 -3.58 -1.51 -24.70
CA ARG A 146 -3.65 -2.89 -25.23
C ARG A 146 -2.42 -3.70 -24.85
N ASP A 147 -1.23 -3.11 -25.01
CA ASP A 147 0.04 -3.75 -24.64
C ASP A 147 0.09 -4.09 -23.14
N ILE A 148 -0.33 -3.17 -22.27
CA ILE A 148 -0.40 -3.38 -20.82
C ILE A 148 -1.31 -4.57 -20.47
N LEU A 149 -2.42 -4.71 -21.20
CA LEU A 149 -3.38 -5.80 -21.05
C LEU A 149 -2.93 -7.10 -21.72
N GLY A 150 -1.97 -7.04 -22.65
CA GLY A 150 -1.52 -8.17 -23.46
C GLY A 150 -2.56 -8.61 -24.50
N GLN A 151 -3.26 -7.63 -25.09
CA GLN A 151 -4.31 -7.82 -26.11
C GLN A 151 -3.88 -7.33 -27.48
#